data_AF-A0A2D6E582-F1
#
_entry.id   AF-A0A2D6E582-F1
#
_cell.length_a   1.000
_cell.length_b   1.000
_cell.length_c   1.000
_cell.angle_alpha   90.00
_cell.angle_beta   90.00
_cell.angle_gamma   90.00
#
_symmetry.space_group_name_H-M   'P 1'
#
loop_
_entity.id
_entity.type
_entity.pdbx_description
1 polymer ?
#
loop_
_entity_poly.entity_id
_entity_poly.type
_entity_poly.pdbx_seq_one_letter_code
_entity_poly.pdbx_strand_id
1 'polypeptide(L)'
;MAKNRETKLAQDFTGLSNKKTNLILSKVAQKKYSNGLYGTTLIEPVPNYHKATCEIVNFEKTGKEAAQNNCWIILGRDRETDILSGYGGSGHTQSGAIYICAGMSSAEPYEEQPPQPAERDAAGKTAWPGMAKDPEYQGTKLMTERSFSNDASFIYLSQKCSLDDYLELGGNTFADSLKPELRDTARTDGFVLKMTKYNTMKAEDPRSGIGIKSDNVRVVGRESIRLQIKSERHSQGNYSGAAFGISFVGGGDATKTEPLVKGYKLIGSFEHLKETMDVLAQGLTQFMCDQTMYNMINANHVHVGFGGVIASDPLSPMRMLMENMAIKTFSISYAHLNNFQFKMSSLLSNYTKPSTNYILSQNVFCD
;
A
#
# COMPACT_ATOMS: atom_id res chain seq x y z
N MET A 1 -18.17 6.30 29.44
CA MET A 1 -17.91 7.58 28.75
C MET A 1 -18.33 7.42 27.29
N ALA A 2 -19.48 7.99 26.91
CA ALA A 2 -19.88 8.05 25.51
C ALA A 2 -18.91 9.00 24.79
N LYS A 3 -18.12 8.48 23.85
CA LYS A 3 -17.39 9.36 22.93
C LYS A 3 -18.45 10.14 22.15
N ASN A 4 -18.53 11.45 22.37
CA ASN A 4 -19.15 12.36 21.44
C ASN A 4 -18.45 12.15 20.09
N ARG A 5 -19.04 11.34 19.22
CA ARG A 5 -18.65 11.32 17.81
C ARG A 5 -19.00 12.71 17.31
N GLU A 6 -17.99 13.49 16.94
CA GLU A 6 -18.19 14.69 16.15
C GLU A 6 -18.88 14.27 14.86
N THR A 7 -20.20 14.41 14.83
CA THR A 7 -20.98 14.25 13.62
C THR A 7 -20.63 15.45 12.76
N LYS A 8 -19.97 15.21 11.62
CA LYS A 8 -19.79 16.24 10.60
C LYS A 8 -21.14 16.92 10.36
N LEU A 9 -21.16 18.25 10.46
CA LEU A 9 -22.39 19.01 10.31
C LEU A 9 -22.96 18.77 8.92
N ALA A 10 -24.29 18.78 8.79
CA ALA A 10 -24.97 18.59 7.50
C ALA A 10 -24.57 19.63 6.44
N GLN A 11 -24.01 20.76 6.88
CA GLN A 11 -23.44 21.80 6.03
C GLN A 11 -22.11 22.23 6.65
N ASP A 12 -21.03 21.97 5.91
CA ASP A 12 -19.68 22.39 6.27
C ASP A 12 -19.28 23.55 5.36
N PHE A 13 -18.95 24.70 5.97
CA PHE A 13 -18.57 25.91 5.25
C PHE A 13 -17.12 26.31 5.52
N THR A 14 -16.30 25.40 6.06
CA THR A 14 -14.85 25.62 6.18
C THR A 14 -14.24 25.94 4.82
N GLY A 15 -13.32 26.91 4.78
CA GLY A 15 -12.65 27.34 3.54
C GLY A 15 -13.37 28.43 2.73
N LEU A 16 -14.63 28.78 3.07
CA LEU A 16 -15.34 29.88 2.42
C LEU A 16 -15.10 31.24 3.09
N SER A 17 -15.09 32.30 2.28
CA SER A 17 -15.12 33.67 2.79
C SER A 17 -16.48 34.00 3.44
N ASN A 18 -16.47 34.81 4.52
CA ASN A 18 -17.67 35.21 5.27
C ASN A 18 -18.81 35.73 4.37
N LYS A 19 -18.45 36.46 3.30
CA LYS A 19 -19.41 37.00 2.33
C LYS A 19 -20.17 35.88 1.61
N LYS A 20 -19.49 34.82 1.17
CA LYS A 20 -20.11 33.67 0.52
C LYS A 20 -20.89 32.81 1.49
N THR A 21 -20.37 32.58 2.69
CA THR A 21 -21.08 31.86 3.73
C THR A 21 -22.43 32.53 4.01
N ASN A 22 -22.45 33.85 4.17
CA ASN A 22 -23.69 34.62 4.34
C ASN A 22 -24.62 34.55 3.12
N LEU A 23 -24.07 34.57 1.90
CA LEU A 23 -24.86 34.41 0.67
C LEU A 23 -25.52 33.03 0.61
N ILE A 24 -24.79 31.97 0.93
CA ILE A 24 -25.30 30.59 0.95
C ILE A 24 -26.39 30.46 2.02
N LEU A 25 -26.12 30.93 3.25
CA LEU A 25 -27.10 30.90 4.34
C LEU A 25 -28.38 31.67 3.99
N SER A 26 -28.29 32.79 3.29
CA SER A 26 -29.47 33.53 2.82
C SER A 26 -30.31 32.75 1.81
N LYS A 27 -29.66 31.98 0.91
CA LYS A 27 -30.34 31.10 -0.05
C LYS A 27 -30.99 29.90 0.64
N VAL A 28 -30.32 29.34 1.66
CA VAL A 28 -30.88 28.26 2.49
C VAL A 28 -32.12 28.75 3.24
N ALA A 29 -32.07 29.93 3.86
CA ALA A 29 -33.21 30.50 4.57
C ALA A 29 -34.43 30.76 3.66
N GLN A 30 -34.20 31.08 2.39
CA GLN A 30 -35.27 31.29 1.40
C GLN A 30 -35.87 29.99 0.85
N LYS A 31 -35.11 28.89 0.82
CA LYS A 31 -35.57 27.59 0.30
C LYS A 31 -35.92 26.63 1.44
N LYS A 32 -37.23 26.52 1.71
CA LYS A 32 -37.84 25.68 2.77
C LYS A 32 -37.46 24.17 2.74
N TYR A 33 -36.82 23.66 1.68
CA TYR A 33 -36.62 22.23 1.45
C TYR A 33 -35.23 21.83 0.90
N SER A 34 -34.18 22.62 1.16
CA SER A 34 -32.83 22.33 0.65
C SER A 34 -31.88 21.79 1.72
N ASN A 35 -32.30 20.75 2.43
CA ASN A 35 -31.56 20.16 3.55
C ASN A 35 -30.93 18.78 3.26
N GLY A 36 -31.02 18.28 2.02
CA GLY A 36 -30.44 16.99 1.65
C GLY A 36 -31.25 15.77 2.11
N LEU A 37 -32.29 15.94 2.93
CA LEU A 37 -33.09 14.82 3.44
C LEU A 37 -33.82 14.12 2.29
N TYR A 38 -33.89 12.79 2.33
CA TYR A 38 -34.54 11.97 1.30
C TYR A 38 -34.00 12.17 -0.13
N GLY A 39 -32.72 12.56 -0.26
CA GLY A 39 -32.11 12.83 -1.56
C GLY A 39 -32.58 14.14 -2.21
N THR A 40 -33.16 15.05 -1.42
CA THR A 40 -33.44 16.41 -1.88
C THR A 40 -32.15 17.18 -2.12
N THR A 41 -32.26 18.29 -2.85
CA THR A 41 -31.13 19.16 -3.16
C THR A 41 -30.49 19.68 -1.86
N LEU A 42 -29.19 19.54 -1.69
CA LEU A 42 -28.45 20.18 -0.60
C LEU A 42 -27.76 21.44 -1.15
N ILE A 43 -27.84 22.55 -0.43
CA ILE A 43 -27.02 23.72 -0.78
C ILE A 43 -25.67 23.54 -0.10
N GLU A 44 -24.68 23.12 -0.89
CA GLU A 44 -23.28 22.98 -0.48
C GLU A 44 -22.37 23.79 -1.41
N PRO A 45 -21.16 24.17 -0.96
CA PRO A 45 -20.17 24.81 -1.83
C PRO A 45 -19.58 23.79 -2.82
N VAL A 46 -20.27 23.61 -3.95
CA VAL A 46 -19.72 22.82 -5.06
C VAL A 46 -18.75 23.70 -5.86
N PRO A 47 -17.46 23.32 -6.00
CA PRO A 47 -16.53 24.05 -6.83
C PRO A 47 -16.82 23.85 -8.32
N ASN A 48 -16.41 24.81 -9.15
CA ASN A 48 -16.47 24.70 -10.60
C ASN A 48 -15.21 24.01 -11.11
N TYR A 49 -15.38 23.01 -11.96
CA TYR A 49 -14.25 22.27 -12.49
C TYR A 49 -13.52 23.05 -13.61
N HIS A 50 -12.20 23.19 -13.49
CA HIS A 50 -11.35 23.78 -14.52
C HIS A 50 -11.15 22.80 -15.69
N LYS A 51 -12.10 22.84 -16.62
CA LYS A 51 -12.22 21.92 -17.76
C LYS A 51 -11.20 22.24 -18.86
N ALA A 52 -10.47 21.23 -19.32
CA ALA A 52 -9.66 21.33 -20.53
C ALA A 52 -10.54 21.23 -21.79
N THR A 53 -10.09 21.83 -22.89
CA THR A 53 -10.85 21.87 -24.16
C THR A 53 -11.23 20.49 -24.72
N CYS A 54 -10.43 19.46 -24.41
CA CYS A 54 -10.64 18.10 -24.86
C CYS A 54 -11.42 17.21 -23.89
N GLU A 55 -11.86 17.75 -22.75
CA GLU A 55 -12.60 16.98 -21.75
C GLU A 55 -14.10 17.05 -21.99
N ILE A 56 -14.78 16.00 -21.56
CA ILE A 56 -16.23 15.92 -21.44
C ILE A 56 -16.50 15.67 -19.97
N VAL A 57 -17.19 16.61 -19.34
CA VAL A 57 -17.50 16.56 -17.91
C VAL A 57 -19.00 16.36 -17.81
N ASN A 58 -19.41 15.21 -17.30
CA ASN A 58 -20.83 15.00 -17.02
C ASN A 58 -21.29 16.07 -16.02
N PHE A 59 -22.50 16.59 -16.23
CA PHE A 59 -23.09 17.77 -15.56
C PHE A 59 -22.60 19.14 -16.04
N GLU A 60 -21.96 19.22 -17.20
CA GLU A 60 -21.87 20.47 -17.96
C GLU A 60 -23.29 20.91 -18.39
N LYS A 61 -24.04 21.53 -17.48
CA LYS A 61 -25.25 22.26 -17.83
C LYS A 61 -24.91 23.73 -17.94
N THR A 62 -24.83 24.16 -19.20
CA THR A 62 -25.40 25.42 -19.68
C THR A 62 -26.80 25.64 -19.08
N GLY A 63 -26.90 26.21 -17.87
CA GLY A 63 -28.16 26.57 -17.23
C GLY A 63 -28.23 26.38 -15.71
N LYS A 64 -29.43 26.63 -15.12
CA LYS A 64 -29.73 26.65 -13.67
C LYS A 64 -29.64 25.31 -12.93
N GLU A 65 -29.18 24.25 -13.58
CA GLU A 65 -29.17 22.87 -13.05
C GLU A 65 -27.76 22.27 -13.08
N ALA A 66 -26.75 23.04 -12.69
CA ALA A 66 -25.42 22.50 -12.38
C ALA A 66 -25.53 21.34 -11.37
N ALA A 67 -24.54 20.43 -11.39
CA ALA A 67 -24.41 19.36 -10.40
C ALA A 67 -24.63 19.93 -8.99
N GLN A 68 -25.76 19.57 -8.37
CA GLN A 68 -26.10 20.05 -7.03
C GLN A 68 -25.29 19.32 -5.95
N ASN A 69 -24.58 18.26 -6.35
CA ASN A 69 -23.78 17.43 -5.48
C ASN A 69 -22.36 17.40 -6.03
N ASN A 70 -21.36 17.38 -5.16
CA ASN A 70 -19.94 17.28 -5.51
C ASN A 70 -19.55 15.89 -6.07
N CYS A 71 -20.12 15.50 -7.22
CA CYS A 71 -19.90 14.22 -7.90
C CYS A 71 -19.60 14.44 -9.39
N TRP A 72 -18.54 13.80 -9.90
CA TRP A 72 -17.97 14.10 -11.20
C TRP A 72 -17.66 12.82 -11.99
N ILE A 73 -17.90 12.88 -13.30
CA ILE A 73 -17.39 11.92 -14.28
C ILE A 73 -16.74 12.75 -15.39
N ILE A 74 -15.42 12.63 -15.52
CA ILE A 74 -14.61 13.38 -16.48
C ILE A 74 -14.01 12.38 -17.46
N LEU A 75 -14.31 12.55 -18.74
CA LEU A 75 -13.72 11.81 -19.85
C LEU A 75 -12.78 12.75 -20.58
N GLY A 76 -11.55 12.34 -20.83
CA GLY A 76 -10.62 13.20 -21.55
C GLY A 76 -9.24 12.60 -21.64
N ARG A 77 -8.23 13.44 -21.39
CA ARG A 77 -6.84 13.01 -21.38
C ARG A 77 -6.30 12.84 -19.96
N ASP A 78 -5.26 12.04 -19.86
CA ASP A 78 -4.50 11.77 -18.66
C ASP A 78 -3.94 13.07 -18.07
N ARG A 79 -4.29 13.35 -16.82
CA ARG A 79 -3.70 14.42 -15.99
C ARG A 79 -4.11 14.22 -14.54
N GLU A 80 -3.18 14.45 -13.63
CA GLU A 80 -3.36 14.30 -12.19
C GLU A 80 -3.89 15.57 -11.53
N THR A 81 -3.54 16.74 -12.09
CA THR A 81 -3.89 18.06 -11.56
C THR A 81 -4.31 19.05 -12.65
N ASP A 82 -3.41 19.98 -13.00
CA ASP A 82 -3.65 21.08 -13.93
C ASP A 82 -3.71 20.59 -15.38
N ILE A 83 -4.25 21.41 -16.28
CA ILE A 83 -4.37 21.20 -17.72
C ILE A 83 -3.01 20.87 -18.35
N LEU A 84 -1.92 21.41 -17.79
CA LEU A 84 -0.54 21.16 -18.25
C LEU A 84 0.10 19.91 -17.64
N SER A 85 -0.55 19.26 -16.68
CA SER A 85 -0.01 18.09 -15.97
C SER A 85 -0.26 16.77 -16.72
N GLY A 86 0.45 15.73 -16.29
CA GLY A 86 0.38 14.38 -16.85
C GLY A 86 0.70 14.26 -18.35
N TYR A 87 0.34 13.11 -18.91
CA TYR A 87 0.64 12.80 -20.32
C TYR A 87 -0.32 13.49 -21.30
N GLY A 88 -1.50 13.91 -20.84
CA GLY A 88 -2.43 14.74 -21.60
C GLY A 88 -1.91 16.16 -21.79
N GLY A 89 -1.43 16.80 -20.71
CA GLY A 89 -0.85 18.15 -20.76
C GLY A 89 0.47 18.19 -21.54
N SER A 90 1.27 17.13 -21.46
CA SER A 90 2.50 16.97 -22.25
C SER A 90 2.26 16.68 -23.75
N GLY A 91 1.00 16.53 -24.19
CA GLY A 91 0.66 16.30 -25.60
C GLY A 91 0.99 14.89 -26.12
N HIS A 92 1.20 13.91 -25.24
CA HIS A 92 1.46 12.53 -25.68
C HIS A 92 0.24 11.96 -26.40
N THR A 93 0.43 11.05 -27.36
CA THR A 93 -0.68 10.30 -27.95
C THR A 93 -1.12 9.15 -27.04
N GLN A 94 -2.32 8.60 -27.29
CA GLN A 94 -2.85 7.43 -26.56
C GLN A 94 -2.90 7.62 -25.03
N SER A 95 -3.22 8.83 -24.58
CA SER A 95 -3.36 9.19 -23.17
C SER A 95 -4.81 9.44 -22.79
N GLY A 96 -5.74 8.62 -23.30
CA GLY A 96 -7.14 8.70 -22.90
C GLY A 96 -7.32 8.29 -21.43
N ALA A 97 -8.16 9.02 -20.70
CA ALA A 97 -8.42 8.77 -19.28
C ALA A 97 -9.89 9.02 -18.90
N ILE A 98 -10.33 8.32 -17.85
CA ILE A 98 -11.62 8.42 -17.21
C ILE A 98 -11.39 8.67 -15.72
N TYR A 99 -12.02 9.71 -15.17
CA TYR A 99 -11.95 10.04 -13.76
C TYR A 99 -13.37 10.12 -13.19
N ILE A 100 -13.67 9.24 -12.23
CA ILE A 100 -14.95 9.20 -11.52
C ILE A 100 -14.66 9.57 -10.08
N CYS A 101 -15.23 10.68 -9.60
CA CYS A 101 -14.92 11.23 -8.28
C CYS A 101 -16.18 11.62 -7.52
N ALA A 102 -16.18 11.32 -6.22
CA ALA A 102 -17.12 11.86 -5.25
C ALA A 102 -16.34 12.65 -4.21
N GLY A 103 -16.68 13.93 -4.04
CA GLY A 103 -15.98 14.84 -3.15
C GLY A 103 -14.68 15.40 -3.75
N MET A 104 -14.77 16.07 -4.90
CA MET A 104 -13.62 16.75 -5.51
C MET A 104 -13.15 17.92 -4.63
N SER A 105 -11.83 18.00 -4.42
CA SER A 105 -11.17 18.90 -3.45
C SER A 105 -11.67 18.78 -1.99
N SER A 106 -12.32 17.66 -1.65
CA SER A 106 -12.77 17.29 -0.29
C SER A 106 -13.34 18.47 0.52
N ALA A 107 -12.56 19.02 1.47
CA ALA A 107 -12.97 20.08 2.41
C ALA A 107 -12.34 21.45 2.11
N GLU A 108 -11.43 21.54 1.14
CA GLU A 108 -10.66 22.75 0.86
C GLU A 108 -10.82 23.21 -0.60
N PRO A 109 -12.05 23.55 -1.03
CA PRO A 109 -12.19 24.26 -2.29
C PRO A 109 -11.51 25.62 -2.11
N TYR A 110 -10.42 25.87 -2.84
CA TYR A 110 -9.74 27.16 -2.75
C TYR A 110 -10.49 28.19 -3.58
N GLU A 111 -10.53 29.40 -3.06
CA GLU A 111 -10.95 30.55 -3.83
C GLU A 111 -9.78 30.92 -4.74
N GLU A 112 -9.96 30.82 -6.06
CA GLU A 112 -8.95 31.32 -6.99
C GLU A 112 -8.76 32.80 -6.68
N GLN A 113 -7.60 33.16 -6.12
CA GLN A 113 -7.25 34.55 -5.99
C GLN A 113 -7.10 35.08 -7.42
N PRO A 114 -7.75 36.21 -7.76
CA PRO A 114 -7.52 36.82 -9.07
C PRO A 114 -6.01 36.93 -9.24
N PRO A 115 -5.46 36.53 -10.41
CA PRO A 115 -4.02 36.50 -10.61
C PRO A 115 -3.47 37.84 -10.12
N GLN A 116 -2.58 37.79 -9.12
CA GLN A 116 -1.91 39.01 -8.70
C GLN A 116 -1.31 39.61 -9.98
N PRO A 117 -1.56 40.90 -10.27
CA PRO A 117 -1.11 41.49 -11.52
C PRO A 117 0.38 41.18 -11.63
N ALA A 118 0.74 40.33 -12.60
CA ALA A 118 2.11 39.89 -12.78
C ALA A 118 2.98 41.16 -12.77
N GLU A 119 4.11 41.13 -12.06
CA GLU A 119 5.10 42.20 -12.13
C GLU A 119 5.26 42.56 -13.60
N ARG A 120 4.88 43.81 -13.92
CA ARG A 120 4.96 44.29 -15.29
C ARG A 120 6.41 44.10 -15.71
N ASP A 121 6.63 43.50 -16.87
CA ASP A 121 7.95 43.59 -17.47
C ASP A 121 8.32 45.08 -17.63
N ALA A 122 9.60 45.39 -17.82
CA ALA A 122 10.06 46.78 -18.00
C ALA A 122 9.38 47.50 -19.18
N ALA A 123 8.68 46.77 -20.05
CA ALA A 123 7.91 47.27 -21.19
C ALA A 123 6.41 47.48 -20.89
N GLY A 124 5.95 47.23 -19.66
CA GLY A 124 4.56 47.39 -19.26
C GLY A 124 3.58 46.36 -19.84
N LYS A 125 4.08 45.27 -20.45
CA LYS A 125 3.27 44.17 -20.96
C LYS A 125 3.04 43.15 -19.85
N THR A 126 1.77 42.86 -19.59
CA THR A 126 1.36 41.73 -18.75
C THR A 126 1.69 40.43 -19.49
N ALA A 127 2.45 39.53 -18.86
CA ALA A 127 2.93 38.28 -19.44
C ALA A 127 1.83 37.26 -19.84
N TRP A 128 0.56 37.54 -19.53
CA TRP A 128 -0.58 36.68 -19.87
C TRP A 128 -1.59 37.46 -20.73
N PRO A 129 -1.51 37.41 -22.08
CA PRO A 129 -2.35 38.22 -22.96
C PRO A 129 -3.83 37.79 -23.04
N GLY A 130 -4.29 36.78 -22.28
CA GLY A 130 -5.59 36.15 -22.48
C GLY A 130 -6.56 36.14 -21.28
N MET A 131 -6.08 36.18 -20.04
CA MET A 131 -6.93 35.91 -18.87
C MET A 131 -7.54 37.15 -18.21
N ALA A 132 -6.95 38.34 -18.38
CA ALA A 132 -7.32 39.53 -17.62
C ALA A 132 -8.62 40.25 -18.07
N LYS A 133 -9.34 39.73 -19.07
CA LYS A 133 -10.48 40.44 -19.70
C LYS A 133 -11.81 39.68 -19.69
N ASP A 134 -11.91 38.53 -19.04
CA ASP A 134 -13.22 37.88 -18.92
C ASP A 134 -14.01 38.51 -17.76
N PRO A 135 -15.10 39.26 -17.99
CA PRO A 135 -15.89 39.87 -16.92
C PRO A 135 -16.53 38.84 -15.97
N GLU A 136 -16.57 37.55 -16.33
CA GLU A 136 -16.93 36.47 -15.39
C GLU A 136 -15.89 36.21 -14.28
N TYR A 137 -14.62 36.60 -14.48
CA TYR A 137 -13.54 36.39 -13.51
C TYR A 137 -13.60 37.36 -12.32
N GLN A 138 -14.48 38.36 -12.35
CA GLN A 138 -14.64 39.35 -11.26
C GLN A 138 -15.55 38.88 -10.11
N GLY A 139 -16.08 37.66 -10.19
CA GLY A 139 -16.68 36.97 -9.06
C GLY A 139 -15.86 35.72 -8.78
N THR A 140 -15.24 35.65 -7.60
CA THR A 140 -14.44 34.52 -7.13
C THR A 140 -15.21 33.20 -7.22
N LYS A 141 -15.20 32.51 -8.36
CA LYS A 141 -15.75 31.17 -8.48
C LYS A 141 -14.82 30.27 -7.65
N LEU A 142 -15.39 29.40 -6.80
CA LEU A 142 -14.58 28.29 -6.27
C LEU A 142 -14.22 27.47 -7.49
N MET A 143 -12.94 27.35 -7.79
CA MET A 143 -12.44 26.54 -8.88
C MET A 143 -11.78 25.31 -8.28
N THR A 144 -11.89 24.20 -8.97
CA THR A 144 -11.23 22.97 -8.59
C THR A 144 -10.65 22.30 -9.81
N GLU A 145 -9.57 21.57 -9.59
CA GLU A 145 -8.95 20.69 -10.54
C GLU A 145 -8.98 19.27 -10.00
N ARG A 146 -8.59 18.31 -10.84
CA ARG A 146 -8.33 16.96 -10.33
C ARG A 146 -7.22 17.06 -9.28
N SER A 147 -7.28 16.27 -8.23
CA SER A 147 -6.17 16.19 -7.30
C SER A 147 -6.19 14.85 -6.61
N PHE A 148 -5.23 14.01 -6.93
CA PHE A 148 -5.19 12.66 -6.38
C PHE A 148 -4.92 12.67 -4.87
N SER A 149 -4.25 13.71 -4.36
CA SER A 149 -4.02 13.96 -2.95
C SER A 149 -5.25 14.52 -2.24
N ASN A 150 -5.92 15.53 -2.82
CA ASN A 150 -7.02 16.25 -2.15
C ASN A 150 -8.41 15.66 -2.38
N ASP A 151 -8.62 14.88 -3.44
CA ASP A 151 -9.92 14.29 -3.73
C ASP A 151 -10.25 13.16 -2.74
N ALA A 152 -11.49 13.17 -2.24
CA ALA A 152 -11.92 12.32 -1.14
C ALA A 152 -12.05 10.84 -1.56
N SER A 153 -12.75 10.58 -2.67
CA SER A 153 -12.83 9.24 -3.23
C SER A 153 -12.94 9.26 -4.75
N PHE A 154 -12.17 8.42 -5.41
CA PHE A 154 -12.20 8.31 -6.85
C PHE A 154 -11.80 6.93 -7.38
N ILE A 155 -12.21 6.71 -8.63
CA ILE A 155 -11.70 5.66 -9.51
C ILE A 155 -11.12 6.36 -10.74
N TYR A 156 -9.84 6.10 -11.01
CA TYR A 156 -9.12 6.61 -12.17
C TYR A 156 -8.75 5.48 -13.11
N LEU A 157 -8.98 5.67 -14.40
CA LEU A 157 -8.53 4.76 -15.45
C LEU A 157 -7.78 5.58 -16.48
N SER A 158 -6.56 5.17 -16.83
CA SER A 158 -5.79 5.84 -17.88
C SER A 158 -5.11 4.82 -18.78
N GLN A 159 -5.04 5.12 -20.07
CA GLN A 159 -4.29 4.32 -21.06
C GLN A 159 -2.77 4.50 -20.91
N LYS A 160 -2.35 5.64 -20.37
CA LYS A 160 -0.95 6.04 -20.24
C LYS A 160 -0.81 7.01 -19.06
N CYS A 161 -0.36 6.50 -17.92
CA CYS A 161 -0.19 7.25 -16.68
C CYS A 161 1.05 6.79 -15.91
N SER A 162 1.50 7.63 -14.99
CA SER A 162 2.46 7.27 -13.93
C SER A 162 1.73 7.25 -12.60
N LEU A 163 0.96 6.19 -12.36
CA LEU A 163 0.03 6.13 -11.24
C LEU A 163 0.75 6.18 -9.88
N ASP A 164 1.93 5.57 -9.79
CA ASP A 164 2.74 5.59 -8.56
C ASP A 164 3.19 7.02 -8.21
N ASP A 165 3.50 7.84 -9.21
CA ASP A 165 3.84 9.25 -9.03
C ASP A 165 2.60 10.06 -8.63
N TYR A 166 1.46 9.81 -9.29
CA TYR A 166 0.21 10.54 -9.02
C TYR A 166 -0.36 10.28 -7.63
N LEU A 167 -0.18 9.07 -7.11
CA LEU A 167 -0.61 8.68 -5.78
C LEU A 167 0.49 8.88 -4.72
N GLU A 168 1.64 9.46 -5.10
CA GLU A 168 2.79 9.66 -4.23
C GLU A 168 3.27 8.36 -3.55
N LEU A 169 3.01 7.21 -4.20
CA LEU A 169 3.43 5.87 -3.73
C LEU A 169 4.89 5.61 -4.03
N GLY A 170 5.43 6.26 -5.06
CA GLY A 170 6.86 6.32 -5.34
C GLY A 170 7.53 7.21 -4.31
N GLY A 171 7.68 6.71 -3.08
CA GLY A 171 8.43 7.39 -2.04
C GLY A 171 9.72 7.92 -2.63
N ASN A 172 9.97 9.22 -2.40
CA ASN A 172 11.26 9.85 -2.63
C ASN A 172 12.32 8.79 -2.45
N THR A 173 12.98 8.36 -3.55
CA THR A 173 14.18 7.55 -3.39
C THR A 173 14.99 8.27 -2.33
N PHE A 174 15.57 7.59 -1.34
CA PHE A 174 16.31 8.26 -0.26
C PHE A 174 17.35 9.29 -0.80
N ALA A 175 17.77 9.10 -2.06
CA ALA A 175 18.50 10.04 -2.93
C ALA A 175 17.83 11.42 -3.16
N ASP A 176 16.52 11.53 -3.23
CA ASP A 176 15.80 12.78 -3.42
C ASP A 176 15.69 13.62 -2.15
N SER A 177 15.63 12.97 -0.99
CA SER A 177 15.73 13.59 0.33
C SER A 177 17.17 13.94 0.76
N LEU A 178 18.18 13.48 0.01
CA LEU A 178 19.57 13.90 0.21
C LEU A 178 19.77 15.30 -0.39
N LYS A 179 20.49 16.16 0.34
CA LYS A 179 20.90 17.50 -0.14
C LYS A 179 21.51 17.38 -1.55
N PRO A 180 21.32 18.36 -2.44
CA PRO A 180 21.82 18.31 -3.82
C PRO A 180 23.31 17.92 -3.93
N GLU A 181 24.11 18.36 -2.96
CA GLU A 181 25.54 18.13 -2.83
C GLU A 181 25.92 16.65 -2.62
N LEU A 182 25.01 15.84 -2.06
CA LEU A 182 25.22 14.40 -1.78
C LEU A 182 24.63 13.50 -2.88
N ARG A 183 23.92 14.08 -3.85
CA ARG A 183 23.36 13.32 -4.98
C ARG A 183 24.43 12.83 -5.96
N ASP A 184 25.49 13.63 -6.14
CA ASP A 184 26.56 13.29 -7.09
C ASP A 184 27.56 12.28 -6.51
N THR A 185 27.85 12.35 -5.21
CA THR A 185 28.75 11.40 -4.52
C THR A 185 28.13 10.01 -4.36
N ALA A 186 26.81 9.91 -4.16
CA ALA A 186 26.10 8.63 -4.15
C ALA A 186 26.05 7.93 -5.53
N ARG A 187 26.39 8.63 -6.62
CA ARG A 187 26.43 8.05 -7.98
C ARG A 187 27.81 7.54 -8.38
N THR A 188 28.90 8.12 -7.86
CA THR A 188 30.27 7.84 -8.32
C THR A 188 30.96 6.68 -7.62
N ASP A 189 30.61 6.40 -6.35
CA ASP A 189 31.20 5.27 -5.64
C ASP A 189 30.33 4.03 -5.87
N GLY A 190 30.83 3.09 -6.68
CA GLY A 190 30.17 1.84 -7.10
C GLY A 190 29.76 0.86 -5.99
N PHE A 191 29.65 1.34 -4.75
CA PHE A 191 29.15 0.68 -3.56
C PHE A 191 27.80 1.28 -3.13
N VAL A 192 26.93 1.61 -4.08
CA VAL A 192 25.53 1.86 -3.77
C VAL A 192 24.94 0.52 -3.34
N LEU A 193 24.62 0.42 -2.05
CA LEU A 193 23.65 -0.53 -1.51
C LEU A 193 22.57 -0.70 -2.57
N LYS A 194 22.59 -1.84 -3.27
CA LYS A 194 21.49 -2.29 -4.14
C LYS A 194 20.32 -2.64 -3.22
N MET A 195 19.85 -1.65 -2.45
CA MET A 195 18.50 -1.64 -1.90
C MET A 195 17.63 -1.80 -3.13
N THR A 196 17.06 -2.99 -3.20
CA THR A 196 16.52 -3.60 -4.37
C THR A 196 15.64 -2.61 -5.11
N LYS A 197 15.93 -2.42 -6.41
CA LYS A 197 15.04 -1.79 -7.38
C LYS A 197 13.74 -2.60 -7.47
N TYR A 198 12.94 -2.62 -6.43
CA TYR A 198 11.59 -3.13 -6.50
C TYR A 198 10.70 -2.00 -7.00
N ASN A 199 10.27 -2.19 -8.26
CA ASN A 199 8.94 -1.87 -8.77
C ASN A 199 8.39 -0.45 -8.74
N THR A 200 9.14 0.60 -8.38
CA THR A 200 8.71 1.95 -8.83
C THR A 200 8.90 1.97 -10.34
N MET A 201 7.80 1.90 -11.10
CA MET A 201 7.88 2.08 -12.54
C MET A 201 8.47 3.46 -12.76
N LYS A 202 9.67 3.52 -13.35
CA LYS A 202 10.26 4.81 -13.70
C LYS A 202 9.24 5.59 -14.53
N ALA A 203 9.08 6.88 -14.24
CA ALA A 203 8.28 7.82 -15.03
C ALA A 203 8.56 7.79 -16.56
N GLU A 204 9.69 7.18 -16.96
CA GLU A 204 10.12 6.98 -18.34
C GLU A 204 9.32 5.91 -19.12
N ASP A 205 8.59 4.99 -18.45
CA ASP A 205 7.79 3.93 -19.11
C ASP A 205 6.32 3.95 -18.67
N PRO A 206 5.53 4.92 -19.15
CA PRO A 206 4.13 5.05 -18.77
C PRO A 206 3.26 3.91 -19.27
N ARG A 207 2.41 3.41 -18.36
CA ARG A 207 1.54 2.26 -18.63
C ARG A 207 0.09 2.60 -18.39
N SER A 208 -0.79 1.77 -18.93
CA SER A 208 -2.20 1.83 -18.55
C SER A 208 -2.34 1.40 -17.10
N GLY A 209 -3.14 2.14 -16.33
CA GLY A 209 -3.32 1.90 -14.91
C GLY A 209 -4.74 2.19 -14.46
N ILE A 210 -5.12 1.55 -13.36
CA ILE A 210 -6.36 1.84 -12.62
C ILE A 210 -5.98 2.20 -11.20
N GLY A 211 -6.37 3.40 -10.75
CA GLY A 211 -6.21 3.86 -9.38
C GLY A 211 -7.56 3.90 -8.67
N ILE A 212 -7.60 3.42 -7.42
CA ILE A 212 -8.79 3.50 -6.57
C ILE A 212 -8.35 4.08 -5.24
N LYS A 213 -8.95 5.21 -4.85
CA LYS A 213 -8.70 5.87 -3.57
C LYS A 213 -10.02 6.11 -2.84
N SER A 214 -10.03 5.76 -1.55
CA SER A 214 -11.12 6.04 -0.62
C SER A 214 -10.63 5.74 0.80
N ASP A 215 -11.30 6.25 1.82
CA ASP A 215 -11.04 5.88 3.21
C ASP A 215 -11.26 4.38 3.46
N ASN A 216 -12.26 3.80 2.77
CA ASN A 216 -12.57 2.38 2.85
C ASN A 216 -12.89 1.84 1.47
N VAL A 217 -12.07 0.92 0.98
CA VAL A 217 -12.30 0.20 -0.29
C VAL A 217 -12.73 -1.23 0.03
N ARG A 218 -13.90 -1.64 -0.48
CA ARG A 218 -14.39 -3.01 -0.38
C ARG A 218 -14.74 -3.54 -1.77
N VAL A 219 -14.13 -4.65 -2.16
CA VAL A 219 -14.48 -5.41 -3.37
C VAL A 219 -15.29 -6.62 -2.92
N VAL A 220 -16.53 -6.76 -3.41
CA VAL A 220 -17.44 -7.85 -3.06
C VAL A 220 -17.79 -8.64 -4.32
N GLY A 221 -17.37 -9.90 -4.39
CA GLY A 221 -17.85 -10.88 -5.35
C GLY A 221 -18.85 -11.81 -4.66
N ARG A 222 -19.95 -12.15 -5.34
CA ARG A 222 -20.91 -13.13 -4.81
C ARG A 222 -20.41 -14.57 -4.88
N GLU A 223 -19.54 -14.84 -5.85
CA GLU A 223 -18.96 -16.18 -6.08
C GLU A 223 -17.45 -16.14 -5.89
N SER A 224 -16.73 -15.34 -6.69
CA SER A 224 -15.29 -15.20 -6.54
C SER A 224 -14.79 -13.82 -6.96
N ILE A 225 -13.63 -13.44 -6.43
CA ILE A 225 -12.82 -12.32 -6.91
C ILE A 225 -11.50 -12.92 -7.39
N ARG A 226 -11.12 -12.64 -8.64
CA ARG A 226 -9.89 -13.14 -9.24
C ARG A 226 -8.99 -11.97 -9.62
N LEU A 227 -7.77 -11.97 -9.08
CA LEU A 227 -6.70 -11.06 -9.47
C LEU A 227 -5.68 -11.87 -10.26
N GLN A 228 -5.55 -11.57 -11.55
CA GLN A 228 -4.68 -12.32 -12.45
C GLN A 228 -3.61 -11.40 -13.01
N ILE A 229 -2.37 -11.90 -13.00
CA ILE A 229 -1.25 -11.26 -13.68
C ILE A 229 -0.88 -12.15 -14.86
N LYS A 230 -0.79 -11.55 -16.04
CA LYS A 230 -0.38 -12.22 -17.28
C LYS A 230 0.73 -11.43 -17.93
N SER A 231 1.76 -12.12 -18.41
CA SER A 231 2.81 -11.51 -19.23
C SER A 231 2.29 -11.37 -20.65
N GLU A 232 1.76 -10.20 -20.96
CA GLU A 232 1.36 -9.81 -22.32
C GLU A 232 2.00 -8.47 -22.71
N ARG A 233 1.67 -8.02 -23.93
CA ARG A 233 2.02 -6.67 -24.36
C ARG A 233 1.23 -5.66 -23.54
N HIS A 234 1.92 -4.69 -22.95
CA HIS A 234 1.27 -3.58 -22.26
C HIS A 234 0.75 -2.51 -23.25
N SER A 235 0.17 -1.42 -22.76
CA SER A 235 -0.43 -0.37 -23.62
C SER A 235 0.53 0.26 -24.63
N GLN A 236 1.84 0.30 -24.37
CA GLN A 236 2.86 0.76 -25.34
C GLN A 236 3.28 -0.31 -26.37
N GLY A 237 2.69 -1.51 -26.37
CA GLY A 237 2.97 -2.57 -27.34
C GLY A 237 4.21 -3.44 -27.07
N ASN A 238 5.07 -3.10 -26.10
CA ASN A 238 6.22 -3.93 -25.72
C ASN A 238 5.81 -5.09 -24.78
N TYR A 239 6.63 -6.14 -24.78
CA TYR A 239 6.44 -7.30 -23.92
C TYR A 239 6.99 -7.03 -22.52
N SER A 240 6.20 -7.30 -21.48
CA SER A 240 6.71 -7.29 -20.10
C SER A 240 7.54 -8.55 -19.88
N GLY A 241 8.87 -8.43 -19.99
CA GLY A 241 9.82 -9.55 -19.92
C GLY A 241 9.86 -10.31 -18.58
N ALA A 242 9.15 -9.83 -17.55
CA ALA A 242 9.03 -10.49 -16.26
C ALA A 242 7.54 -10.59 -15.86
N ALA A 243 7.14 -11.76 -15.37
CA ALA A 243 5.87 -11.92 -14.67
C ALA A 243 6.01 -11.27 -13.29
N PHE A 244 5.31 -10.17 -13.06
CA PHE A 244 5.27 -9.52 -11.76
C PHE A 244 4.36 -10.32 -10.79
N GLY A 245 4.65 -10.25 -9.50
CA GLY A 245 3.77 -10.76 -8.45
C GLY A 245 2.70 -9.74 -8.06
N ILE A 246 1.75 -10.17 -7.22
CA ILE A 246 0.87 -9.24 -6.50
C ILE A 246 1.64 -8.82 -5.26
N SER A 247 1.79 -7.51 -5.01
CA SER A 247 2.46 -6.99 -3.82
C SER A 247 1.48 -6.19 -2.96
N PHE A 248 1.64 -6.29 -1.64
CA PHE A 248 0.98 -5.43 -0.67
C PHE A 248 1.95 -4.37 -0.14
N VAL A 249 1.47 -3.14 -0.01
CA VAL A 249 2.19 -2.01 0.58
C VAL A 249 1.37 -1.52 1.77
N GLY A 250 1.96 -1.55 2.96
CA GLY A 250 1.36 -1.04 4.19
C GLY A 250 2.07 0.23 4.66
N GLY A 251 1.31 1.19 5.19
CA GLY A 251 1.89 2.37 5.85
C GLY A 251 2.53 3.41 4.92
N GLY A 252 2.16 3.42 3.63
CA GLY A 252 2.64 4.42 2.66
C GLY A 252 4.10 4.25 2.23
N ASP A 253 4.77 3.19 2.68
CA ASP A 253 6.18 2.94 2.37
C ASP A 253 6.31 1.85 1.29
N ALA A 254 6.33 2.26 0.02
CA ALA A 254 6.48 1.33 -1.12
C ALA A 254 7.84 0.63 -1.16
N THR A 255 8.83 1.06 -0.35
CA THR A 255 10.11 0.33 -0.24
C THR A 255 9.96 -1.01 0.47
N LYS A 256 8.90 -1.17 1.28
CA LYS A 256 8.57 -2.39 2.02
C LYS A 256 7.40 -3.12 1.40
N THR A 257 7.54 -3.47 0.12
CA THR A 257 6.58 -4.32 -0.59
C THR A 257 6.74 -5.77 -0.15
N GLU A 258 5.65 -6.38 0.32
CA GLU A 258 5.61 -7.82 0.59
C GLU A 258 4.84 -8.53 -0.52
N PRO A 259 5.42 -9.55 -1.19
CA PRO A 259 4.72 -10.28 -2.22
C PRO A 259 3.64 -11.18 -1.61
N LEU A 260 2.46 -11.23 -2.24
CA LEU A 260 1.41 -12.15 -1.87
C LEU A 260 1.82 -13.58 -2.27
N VAL A 261 1.97 -14.44 -1.27
CA VAL A 261 2.31 -15.84 -1.46
C VAL A 261 1.07 -16.66 -1.83
N LYS A 262 1.24 -17.62 -2.75
CA LYS A 262 0.19 -18.59 -3.04
C LYS A 262 0.02 -19.51 -1.84
N GLY A 263 -1.19 -19.58 -1.28
CA GLY A 263 -1.47 -20.35 -0.06
C GLY A 263 -0.95 -21.80 -0.10
N TYR A 264 -1.26 -22.54 -1.17
CA TYR A 264 -0.76 -23.91 -1.34
C TYR A 264 0.77 -24.03 -1.39
N LYS A 265 1.46 -23.04 -1.98
CA LYS A 265 2.93 -23.04 -2.03
C LYS A 265 3.53 -22.73 -0.66
N LEU A 266 2.91 -21.85 0.11
CA LEU A 266 3.32 -21.57 1.49
C LEU A 266 3.12 -22.80 2.39
N ILE A 267 1.99 -23.49 2.26
CA ILE A 267 1.70 -24.73 3.00
C ILE A 267 2.78 -25.77 2.70
N GLY A 268 3.07 -26.04 1.43
CA GLY A 268 4.13 -26.98 1.06
C GLY A 268 5.51 -26.59 1.59
N SER A 269 5.83 -25.28 1.64
CA SER A 269 7.07 -24.82 2.27
C SER A 269 7.10 -25.08 3.78
N PHE A 270 5.98 -24.93 4.49
CA PHE A 270 5.90 -25.25 5.92
C PHE A 270 5.94 -26.75 6.20
N GLU A 271 5.30 -27.56 5.37
CA GLU A 271 5.40 -29.02 5.44
C GLU A 271 6.85 -29.48 5.24
N HIS A 272 7.52 -28.96 4.22
CA HIS A 272 8.93 -29.26 3.97
C HIS A 272 9.85 -28.79 5.11
N LEU A 273 9.57 -27.62 5.70
CA LEU A 273 10.28 -27.13 6.88
C LEU A 273 10.11 -28.09 8.06
N LYS A 274 8.88 -28.56 8.31
CA LYS A 274 8.59 -29.53 9.37
C LYS A 274 9.30 -30.85 9.15
N GLU A 275 9.28 -31.39 7.93
CA GLU A 275 10.02 -32.61 7.57
C GLU A 275 11.52 -32.44 7.85
N THR A 276 12.10 -31.31 7.43
CA THR A 276 13.52 -31.01 7.67
C THR A 276 13.83 -30.93 9.16
N MET A 277 12.95 -30.30 9.95
CA MET A 277 13.09 -30.21 11.40
C MET A 277 12.94 -31.57 12.09
N ASP A 278 12.05 -32.44 11.61
CA ASP A 278 11.87 -33.79 12.13
C ASP A 278 13.12 -34.65 11.88
N VAL A 279 13.72 -34.55 10.68
CA VAL A 279 15.00 -35.23 10.36
C VAL A 279 16.13 -34.73 11.26
N LEU A 280 16.22 -33.41 11.48
CA LEU A 280 17.22 -32.84 12.38
C LEU A 280 17.04 -33.31 13.83
N ALA A 281 15.79 -33.33 14.32
CA ALA A 281 15.47 -33.81 15.66
C ALA A 281 15.81 -35.29 15.87
N GLN A 282 15.56 -36.13 14.85
CA GLN A 282 15.95 -37.54 14.86
C GLN A 282 17.48 -37.68 14.89
N GLY A 283 18.20 -36.94 14.06
CA GLY A 283 19.67 -36.95 14.04
C GLY A 283 20.28 -36.52 15.38
N LEU A 284 19.74 -35.45 15.99
CA LEU A 284 20.19 -35.01 17.31
C LEU A 284 19.89 -36.04 18.40
N THR A 285 18.72 -36.67 18.35
CA THR A 285 18.34 -37.74 19.29
C THR A 285 19.31 -38.92 19.18
N GLN A 286 19.67 -39.34 17.96
CA GLN A 286 20.64 -40.40 17.75
C GLN A 286 22.02 -40.03 18.29
N PHE A 287 22.51 -38.83 17.98
CA PHE A 287 23.78 -38.33 18.51
C PHE A 287 23.81 -38.32 20.04
N MET A 288 22.71 -37.88 20.66
CA MET A 288 22.57 -37.89 22.12
C MET A 288 22.61 -39.29 22.71
N CYS A 289 21.89 -40.25 22.10
CA CYS A 289 21.95 -41.66 22.49
C CYS A 289 23.38 -42.20 22.38
N ASP A 290 24.08 -41.94 21.27
CA ASP A 290 25.44 -42.40 21.03
C ASP A 290 26.42 -41.80 22.05
N GLN A 291 26.29 -40.51 22.36
CA GLN A 291 27.13 -39.84 23.37
C GLN A 291 26.86 -40.40 24.77
N THR A 292 25.60 -40.68 25.12
CA THR A 292 25.26 -41.30 26.41
C THR A 292 25.83 -42.71 26.50
N MET A 293 25.70 -43.51 25.44
CA MET A 293 26.30 -44.85 25.39
C MET A 293 27.83 -44.80 25.48
N TYR A 294 28.47 -43.89 24.74
CA TYR A 294 29.92 -43.67 24.81
C TYR A 294 30.35 -43.32 26.24
N ASN A 295 29.66 -42.38 26.89
CA ASN A 295 29.94 -41.99 28.27
C ASN A 295 29.75 -43.17 29.24
N MET A 296 28.74 -44.03 29.04
CA MET A 296 28.53 -45.23 29.85
C MET A 296 29.64 -46.27 29.65
N ILE A 297 30.04 -46.55 28.41
CA ILE A 297 31.14 -47.47 28.12
C ILE A 297 32.44 -46.93 28.72
N ASN A 298 32.70 -45.63 28.55
CA ASN A 298 33.87 -44.98 29.13
C ASN A 298 33.81 -44.89 30.67
N ALA A 299 32.63 -44.84 31.29
CA ALA A 299 32.51 -44.92 32.74
C ALA A 299 32.75 -46.34 33.28
N ASN A 300 32.54 -47.37 32.44
CA ASN A 300 32.62 -48.78 32.81
C ASN A 300 33.90 -49.48 32.36
N HIS A 301 34.75 -48.82 31.56
CA HIS A 301 35.98 -49.45 31.07
C HIS A 301 37.02 -49.61 32.18
N VAL A 302 37.81 -50.67 32.07
CA VAL A 302 38.94 -50.98 32.97
C VAL A 302 40.22 -51.09 32.15
N HIS A 303 41.34 -50.62 32.68
CA HIS A 303 42.66 -50.80 32.05
C HIS A 303 43.31 -52.12 32.51
N VAL A 304 43.89 -52.88 31.58
CA VAL A 304 44.67 -54.09 31.91
C VAL A 304 46.15 -53.71 31.90
N GLY A 305 46.81 -53.76 33.07
CA GLY A 305 48.21 -53.38 33.23
C GLY A 305 49.16 -54.58 33.25
N PHE A 306 50.46 -54.33 33.04
CA PHE A 306 51.51 -55.36 33.14
C PHE A 306 51.68 -55.78 34.61
N GLY A 307 50.87 -56.75 35.05
CA GLY A 307 50.76 -57.20 36.43
C GLY A 307 49.35 -57.61 36.88
N GLY A 308 48.32 -57.39 36.05
CA GLY A 308 46.93 -57.76 36.34
C GLY A 308 45.92 -56.68 35.93
N VAL A 309 44.64 -56.93 36.20
CA VAL A 309 43.59 -55.91 36.03
C VAL A 309 43.83 -54.84 37.11
N ILE A 310 44.38 -53.70 36.72
CA ILE A 310 44.44 -52.53 37.59
C ILE A 310 43.10 -51.85 37.37
N ALA A 311 42.16 -52.04 38.29
CA ALA A 311 40.93 -51.28 38.26
C ALA A 311 41.29 -49.78 38.27
N SER A 312 41.15 -49.12 37.13
CA SER A 312 41.09 -47.67 37.06
C SER A 312 39.74 -47.27 37.64
N ASP A 313 39.61 -47.39 38.96
CA ASP A 313 38.37 -47.12 39.68
C ASP A 313 38.40 -45.66 40.14
N PRO A 314 37.76 -44.71 39.43
CA PRO A 314 37.28 -43.52 40.09
C PRO A 314 36.19 -43.99 41.06
N LEU A 315 36.55 -44.15 42.35
CA LEU A 315 35.65 -44.33 43.51
C LEU A 315 34.17 -44.39 43.13
N SER A 316 33.51 -45.54 43.31
CA SER A 316 32.12 -45.82 42.88
C SER A 316 31.09 -44.66 42.99
N PRO A 317 31.16 -43.74 43.98
CA PRO A 317 30.33 -42.53 43.99
C PRO A 317 30.43 -41.65 42.73
N MET A 318 31.62 -41.52 42.13
CA MET A 318 31.85 -40.65 40.94
C MET A 318 31.24 -41.27 39.68
N ARG A 319 31.28 -42.60 39.54
CA ARG A 319 30.60 -43.34 38.46
C ARG A 319 29.09 -43.15 38.50
N MET A 320 28.49 -43.35 39.68
CA MET A 320 27.05 -43.17 39.88
C MET A 320 26.62 -41.72 39.61
N LEU A 321 27.47 -40.74 39.94
CA LEU A 321 27.23 -39.32 39.63
C LEU A 321 27.24 -39.05 38.12
N MET A 322 28.19 -39.61 37.37
CA MET A 322 28.28 -39.41 35.91
C MET A 322 27.12 -40.08 35.16
N GLU A 323 26.71 -41.28 35.55
CA GLU A 323 25.53 -41.96 34.99
C GLU A 323 24.26 -41.12 35.23
N ASN A 324 24.06 -40.63 36.45
CA ASN A 324 22.92 -39.77 36.77
C ASN A 324 22.93 -38.44 36.01
N MET A 325 24.09 -37.82 35.81
CA MET A 325 24.21 -36.60 35.01
C MET A 325 23.91 -36.85 33.53
N ALA A 326 24.37 -37.98 32.97
CA ALA A 326 24.09 -38.36 31.58
C ALA A 326 22.59 -38.60 31.37
N ILE A 327 21.94 -39.37 32.26
CA ILE A 327 20.50 -39.63 32.22
C ILE A 327 19.71 -38.33 32.35
N LYS A 328 20.08 -37.46 33.30
CA LYS A 328 19.39 -36.18 33.51
C LYS A 328 19.52 -35.27 32.29
N THR A 329 20.72 -35.14 31.74
CA THR A 329 20.97 -34.32 30.53
C THR A 329 20.19 -34.83 29.33
N PHE A 330 20.15 -36.16 29.16
CA PHE A 330 19.34 -36.79 28.11
C PHE A 330 17.85 -36.48 28.28
N SER A 331 17.30 -36.68 29.50
CA SER A 331 15.88 -36.48 29.78
C SER A 331 15.42 -35.03 29.53
N ILE A 332 16.23 -34.04 29.92
CA ILE A 332 15.92 -32.61 29.72
C ILE A 332 15.91 -32.28 28.23
N SER A 333 16.93 -32.72 27.49
CA SER A 333 17.04 -32.43 26.07
C SER A 333 15.94 -33.11 25.25
N TYR A 334 15.59 -34.35 25.61
CA TYR A 334 14.46 -35.06 25.02
C TYR A 334 13.13 -34.34 25.27
N ALA A 335 12.91 -33.82 26.48
CA ALA A 335 11.73 -33.02 26.79
C ALA A 335 11.66 -31.72 25.96
N HIS A 336 12.80 -31.05 25.74
CA HIS A 336 12.85 -29.87 24.86
C HIS A 336 12.53 -30.21 23.40
N LEU A 337 13.06 -31.32 22.89
CA LEU A 337 12.76 -31.79 21.53
C LEU A 337 11.27 -32.10 21.34
N ASN A 338 10.65 -32.80 22.30
CA ASN A 338 9.21 -33.07 22.26
C ASN A 338 8.37 -31.78 22.30
N ASN A 339 8.76 -30.81 23.13
CA ASN A 339 8.08 -29.51 23.20
C ASN A 339 8.19 -28.76 21.86
N PHE A 340 9.37 -28.78 21.24
CA PHE A 340 9.57 -28.20 19.92
C PHE A 340 8.70 -28.87 18.84
N GLN A 341 8.66 -30.21 18.79
CA GLN A 341 7.81 -30.95 17.85
C GLN A 341 6.32 -30.64 18.05
N PHE A 342 5.88 -30.54 19.31
CA PHE A 342 4.50 -30.16 19.65
C PHE A 342 4.18 -28.74 19.15
N LYS A 343 5.06 -27.77 19.38
CA LYS A 343 4.91 -26.39 18.90
C LYS A 343 4.86 -26.31 17.38
N MET A 344 5.72 -27.06 16.68
CA MET A 344 5.72 -27.09 15.22
C MET A 344 4.43 -27.70 14.65
N SER A 345 3.95 -28.77 15.26
CA SER A 345 2.67 -29.39 14.88
C SER A 345 1.48 -28.44 15.11
N SER A 346 1.51 -27.68 16.22
CA SER A 346 0.52 -26.64 16.50
C SER A 346 0.57 -25.51 15.47
N LEU A 347 1.78 -25.04 15.11
CA LEU A 347 1.98 -24.03 14.06
C LEU A 347 1.36 -24.51 12.75
N LEU A 348 1.67 -25.73 12.30
CA LEU A 348 1.05 -26.27 11.10
C LEU A 348 -0.47 -26.32 11.22
N SER A 349 -1.02 -26.89 12.29
CA SER A 349 -2.47 -26.97 12.44
C SER A 349 -3.16 -25.60 12.45
N ASN A 350 -2.50 -24.55 12.93
CA ASN A 350 -3.07 -23.20 12.98
C ASN A 350 -2.94 -22.44 11.65
N TYR A 351 -1.89 -22.71 10.88
CA TYR A 351 -1.55 -21.93 9.68
C TYR A 351 -1.77 -22.67 8.35
N THR A 352 -1.89 -23.99 8.34
CA THR A 352 -2.13 -24.79 7.12
C THR A 352 -3.56 -25.27 6.97
N LYS A 353 -4.36 -25.23 8.04
CA LYS A 353 -5.78 -25.57 7.97
C LYS A 353 -6.62 -24.32 7.73
N PRO A 354 -7.68 -24.43 6.92
CA PRO A 354 -8.61 -23.33 6.76
C PRO A 354 -9.28 -22.96 8.08
N SER A 355 -9.07 -21.73 8.55
CA SER A 355 -9.84 -21.11 9.63
C SER A 355 -10.44 -19.78 9.18
N THR A 356 -11.56 -19.38 9.79
CA THR A 356 -12.24 -18.12 9.50
C THR A 356 -11.39 -16.86 9.77
N ASN A 357 -10.23 -17.02 10.40
CA ASN A 357 -9.46 -15.91 10.97
C ASN A 357 -8.21 -15.54 10.16
N TYR A 358 -7.83 -16.33 9.16
CA TYR A 358 -6.61 -16.08 8.39
C TYR A 358 -6.87 -16.07 6.88
N ILE A 359 -6.25 -15.11 6.19
CA ILE A 359 -6.34 -14.87 4.74
C ILE A 359 -5.89 -16.10 3.91
N LEU A 360 -5.12 -17.00 4.51
CA LEU A 360 -4.59 -18.21 3.88
C LEU A 360 -5.50 -19.43 4.06
N SER A 361 -6.71 -19.25 4.59
CA SER A 361 -7.64 -20.35 4.74
C SER A 361 -8.30 -20.74 3.42
N GLN A 362 -8.11 -22.00 3.05
CA GLN A 362 -8.76 -22.71 1.94
C GLN A 362 -10.26 -22.44 1.75
N ASN A 363 -10.98 -22.06 2.82
CA ASN A 363 -12.43 -21.86 2.80
C ASN A 363 -12.90 -20.53 2.20
N VAL A 364 -11.98 -19.66 1.73
CA VAL A 364 -12.39 -18.42 1.03
C VAL A 364 -12.58 -18.65 -0.48
N PHE A 365 -12.16 -19.80 -1.04
CA PHE A 365 -12.13 -19.98 -2.51
C PHE A 365 -12.67 -21.29 -3.08
N CYS A 366 -13.26 -22.19 -2.28
CA CYS A 366 -13.90 -23.39 -2.83
C CYS A 366 -15.17 -23.72 -2.04
N ASP A 367 -16.33 -23.38 -2.61
CA ASP A 367 -17.34 -24.35 -3.05
C ASP A 367 -17.96 -23.83 -4.36
#